data_AF-A0A4P8I9Q8-F1
#
_entry.id   AF-A0A4P8I9Q8-F1
#
_cell.length_a   1.000
_cell.length_b   1.000
_cell.length_c   1.000
_cell.angle_alpha   90.00
_cell.angle_beta   90.00
_cell.angle_gamma   90.00
#
_symmetry.space_group_name_H-M   'P 1'
#
loop_
_entity.id
_entity.type
_entity.pdbx_description
1 polymer ?
#
loop_
_entity_poly.entity_id
_entity_poly.type
_entity_poly.pdbx_seq_one_letter_code
_entity_poly.pdbx_strand_id
1 'polypeptide(L)'
;MSREKDNIRIWEINGNEFEFDLADADVLEKMMKTFETVDKEQKELEKVGATVEFVRNYCNVYYRMFDSLFGPGTGNKIFNGKHNIRVCEEIADDFVGFTIRQVKMINQRRIAKNQKYYPGKHKKNNSKYRGN
;
A
#
# COMPACT_ATOMS: atom_id res chain seq x y z
N MET A 1 -17.99 25.95 -2.58
CA MET A 1 -16.79 25.60 -1.80
C MET A 1 -16.73 24.08 -1.64
N SER A 2 -15.79 23.42 -2.29
CA SER A 2 -15.43 22.01 -2.04
C SER A 2 -14.13 21.71 -2.81
N ARG A 3 -13.10 22.45 -2.45
CA ARG A 3 -11.69 22.19 -2.79
C ARG A 3 -11.20 21.23 -1.69
N GLU A 4 -10.41 20.21 -2.03
CA GLU A 4 -10.07 19.00 -1.25
C GLU A 4 -11.06 17.84 -1.41
N LYS A 5 -11.01 17.19 -2.57
CA LYS A 5 -11.17 15.73 -2.58
C LYS A 5 -9.86 15.20 -2.03
N ASP A 6 -9.88 14.43 -0.94
CA ASP A 6 -8.74 13.61 -0.51
C ASP A 6 -8.07 13.05 -1.76
N ASN A 7 -6.86 13.52 -2.07
CA ASN A 7 -6.17 13.04 -3.24
C ASN A 7 -5.64 11.66 -2.89
N ILE A 8 -6.48 10.65 -3.07
CA ILE A 8 -6.18 9.28 -2.68
C ILE A 8 -4.88 8.77 -3.29
N ARG A 9 -4.37 9.42 -4.34
CA ARG A 9 -3.16 9.03 -5.05
C ARG A 9 -1.88 9.66 -4.52
N ILE A 10 -1.96 10.60 -3.58
CA ILE A 10 -0.78 11.24 -3.01
C ILE A 10 -0.60 10.72 -1.59
N TRP A 11 0.53 10.07 -1.35
CA TRP A 11 0.97 9.72 -0.01
C TRP A 11 1.93 10.82 0.48
N GLU A 12 1.60 11.41 1.62
CA GLU A 12 2.39 12.48 2.23
C GLU A 12 3.12 11.95 3.46
N ILE A 13 4.44 12.14 3.52
CA ILE A 13 5.25 11.72 4.66
C ILE A 13 6.46 12.64 4.84
N ASN A 14 6.70 13.10 6.07
CA ASN A 14 7.85 13.96 6.41
C ASN A 14 7.99 15.21 5.50
N GLY A 15 6.87 15.80 5.08
CA GLY A 15 6.83 16.96 4.18
C GLY A 15 7.13 16.63 2.70
N ASN A 16 7.15 15.35 2.34
CA ASN A 16 7.31 14.89 0.97
C ASN A 16 6.00 14.30 0.45
N GLU A 17 5.76 14.46 -0.84
CA GLU A 17 4.58 13.92 -1.54
C GLU A 17 5.03 12.88 -2.56
N PHE A 18 4.34 11.74 -2.59
CA PHE A 18 4.59 10.64 -3.53
C PHE A 18 3.31 10.23 -4.24
N GLU A 19 3.33 10.22 -5.57
CA GLU A 19 2.22 9.70 -6.36
C GLU A 19 2.21 8.17 -6.37
N PHE A 20 1.05 7.59 -6.08
CA PHE A 20 0.82 6.16 -6.02
C PHE A 20 -0.66 5.85 -6.26
N ASP A 21 -0.98 5.12 -7.34
CA ASP A 21 -2.35 4.76 -7.69
C ASP A 21 -2.49 3.25 -7.90
N LEU A 22 -3.13 2.56 -6.95
CA LEU A 22 -3.41 1.13 -7.04
C LEU A 22 -4.47 0.76 -8.08
N ALA A 23 -5.13 1.73 -8.70
CA ALA A 23 -5.95 1.48 -9.87
C ALA A 23 -5.11 1.29 -11.15
N ASP A 24 -3.83 1.66 -11.12
CA ASP A 24 -2.86 1.40 -12.18
C ASP A 24 -2.28 -0.01 -12.01
N ALA A 25 -2.30 -0.79 -13.10
CA ALA A 25 -1.84 -2.18 -13.08
C ALA A 25 -0.33 -2.30 -12.84
N ASP A 26 0.46 -1.38 -13.41
CA ASP A 26 1.92 -1.41 -13.29
C ASP A 26 2.34 -1.04 -11.86
N VAL A 27 1.64 -0.08 -11.23
CA VAL A 27 1.85 0.29 -9.83
C VAL A 27 1.47 -0.86 -8.89
N LEU A 28 0.32 -1.51 -9.12
CA LEU A 28 -0.11 -2.66 -8.33
C LEU A 28 0.87 -3.83 -8.45
N GLU A 29 1.28 -4.18 -9.67
CA GLU A 29 2.25 -5.25 -9.90
C GLU A 29 3.58 -4.94 -9.21
N LYS A 30 4.07 -3.71 -9.35
CA LYS A 30 5.29 -3.24 -8.68
C LYS A 30 5.21 -3.35 -7.17
N MET A 31 4.06 -2.98 -6.58
CA MET A 31 3.81 -3.14 -5.15
C MET A 31 3.88 -4.62 -4.75
N MET A 32 3.14 -5.49 -5.44
CA MET A 32 3.10 -6.92 -5.13
C MET A 32 4.50 -7.55 -5.15
N LYS A 33 5.29 -7.28 -6.21
CA LYS A 33 6.68 -7.76 -6.32
C LYS A 33 7.56 -7.23 -5.19
N THR A 34 7.43 -5.95 -4.85
CA THR A 34 8.22 -5.33 -3.78
C THR A 34 7.90 -5.97 -2.41
N PHE A 35 6.62 -6.16 -2.10
CA PHE A 35 6.22 -6.78 -0.82
C PHE A 35 6.63 -8.25 -0.74
N GLU A 36 6.64 -8.98 -1.86
CA GLU A 36 7.19 -10.34 -1.90
C GLU A 36 8.69 -10.36 -1.58
N THR A 37 9.47 -9.39 -2.09
CA THR A 37 10.89 -9.24 -1.75
C THR A 37 11.07 -8.89 -0.28
N VAL A 38 10.29 -7.94 0.26
CA VAL A 38 10.34 -7.55 1.68
C VAL A 38 10.04 -8.74 2.59
N ASP A 39 9.00 -9.53 2.31
CA ASP A 39 8.65 -10.72 3.09
C ASP A 39 9.79 -11.75 3.11
N LYS A 40 10.43 -11.99 1.96
CA LYS A 40 11.60 -12.89 1.87
C LYS A 40 12.78 -12.36 2.68
N GLU A 41 13.12 -11.08 2.53
CA GLU A 41 14.23 -10.47 3.25
C GLU A 41 14.00 -10.46 4.78
N GLN A 42 12.78 -10.17 5.22
CA GLN A 42 12.43 -10.19 6.65
C GLN A 42 12.53 -11.60 7.25
N LYS A 43 12.02 -12.63 6.55
CA LYS A 43 12.15 -14.03 6.99
C LYS A 43 13.60 -14.50 7.12
N GLU A 44 14.51 -13.99 6.29
CA GLU A 44 15.94 -14.28 6.42
C GLU A 44 16.55 -13.55 7.63
N LEU A 45 16.08 -12.34 7.96
CA LEU A 45 16.53 -11.60 9.13
C LEU A 45 16.04 -12.20 10.46
N GLU A 46 14.84 -12.80 10.49
CA GLU A 46 14.30 -13.47 11.68
C GLU A 46 15.18 -14.62 12.20
N LYS A 47 16.01 -15.20 11.33
CA LYS A 47 16.97 -16.26 11.69
C LYS A 47 18.17 -15.71 12.46
N VAL A 48 18.34 -14.39 12.49
CA VAL A 48 19.45 -13.69 13.13
C VAL A 48 18.99 -13.15 14.48
N GLY A 49 19.79 -13.34 15.53
CA GLY A 49 19.50 -12.79 16.86
C GLY A 49 19.50 -11.26 16.87
N ALA A 50 18.87 -10.67 17.89
CA ALA A 50 18.77 -9.21 18.04
C ALA A 50 20.15 -8.56 18.27
N THR A 51 20.72 -7.98 17.22
CA THR A 51 22.01 -7.26 17.21
C THR A 51 21.88 -5.86 16.61
N VAL A 52 22.91 -5.03 16.76
CA VAL A 52 22.98 -3.72 16.07
C VAL A 52 22.94 -3.90 14.55
N GLU A 53 23.57 -4.96 14.04
CA GLU A 53 23.55 -5.30 12.62
C GLU A 53 22.14 -5.71 12.16
N PHE A 54 21.43 -6.50 12.97
CA PHE A 54 20.02 -6.82 12.72
C PHE A 54 19.17 -5.55 12.58
N VAL A 55 19.29 -4.59 13.51
CA VAL A 55 18.55 -3.32 13.45
C VAL A 55 18.84 -2.58 12.14
N ARG A 56 20.10 -2.51 11.72
CA ARG A 56 20.48 -1.84 10.47
C ARG A 56 19.90 -2.57 9.26
N ASN A 57 20.06 -3.89 9.20
CA ASN A 57 19.59 -4.68 8.07
C ASN A 57 18.06 -4.66 7.96
N TYR A 58 17.37 -4.72 9.09
CA TYR A 58 15.91 -4.58 9.17
C TYR A 58 15.43 -3.24 8.61
N CYS A 59 16.04 -2.13 9.03
CA CYS A 59 15.69 -0.82 8.47
C CYS A 59 16.00 -0.74 6.96
N ASN A 60 17.13 -1.31 6.51
CA ASN A 60 17.52 -1.31 5.11
C ASN A 60 16.53 -2.03 4.19
N VAL A 61 15.77 -3.02 4.69
CA VAL A 61 14.66 -3.63 3.94
C VAL A 61 13.63 -2.57 3.56
N TYR A 62 13.23 -1.71 4.51
CA TYR A 62 12.28 -0.64 4.24
C TYR A 62 12.84 0.47 3.35
N TYR A 63 14.14 0.78 3.47
CA TYR A 63 14.78 1.72 2.53
C TYR A 63 14.67 1.20 1.10
N ARG A 64 15.01 -0.08 0.86
CA ARG A 64 14.90 -0.73 -0.45
C ARG A 64 13.45 -0.86 -0.92
N MET A 65 12.50 -1.09 0.00
CA MET A 65 11.08 -1.09 -0.32
C MET A 65 10.66 0.24 -0.94
N PHE A 66 10.95 1.36 -0.27
CA PHE A 66 10.56 2.68 -0.78
C PHE A 66 11.35 3.10 -2.03
N ASP A 67 12.63 2.74 -2.12
CA ASP A 67 13.42 2.91 -3.35
C ASP A 67 12.81 2.14 -4.53
N SER A 68 12.34 0.92 -4.27
CA SER A 68 11.70 0.10 -5.30
C SER A 68 10.39 0.73 -5.74
N LEU A 69 9.53 1.14 -4.81
CA LEU A 69 8.21 1.70 -5.14
C LEU A 69 8.30 3.06 -5.85
N PHE A 70 9.13 3.97 -5.36
CA PHE A 70 9.12 5.38 -5.76
C PHE A 70 10.36 5.83 -6.52
N GLY A 71 11.37 4.96 -6.64
CA GLY A 71 12.63 5.23 -7.35
C GLY A 71 13.81 5.41 -6.39
N PRO A 72 15.05 5.23 -6.91
CA PRO A 72 16.26 5.20 -6.09
C PRO A 72 16.44 6.43 -5.20
N GLY A 73 16.85 6.22 -3.94
CA GLY A 73 17.10 7.27 -2.97
C GLY A 73 15.87 7.77 -2.20
N THR A 74 14.67 7.25 -2.52
CA THR A 74 13.44 7.58 -1.79
C THR A 74 13.47 7.11 -0.34
N GLY A 75 13.98 5.92 -0.05
CA GLY A 75 14.17 5.42 1.30
C GLY A 75 15.03 6.38 2.12
N ASN A 76 16.15 6.84 1.57
CA ASN A 76 16.97 7.84 2.26
C ASN A 76 16.26 9.19 2.44
N LYS A 77 15.47 9.63 1.45
CA LYS A 77 14.67 10.85 1.54
C LYS A 77 13.62 10.77 2.67
N ILE A 78 13.00 9.61 2.85
CA ILE A 78 11.96 9.37 3.87
C ILE A 78 12.57 9.23 5.27
N PHE A 79 13.62 8.43 5.40
CA PHE A 79 14.18 8.05 6.71
C PHE A 79 15.36 8.93 7.16
N ASN A 80 15.94 9.72 6.26
CA ASN A 80 17.05 10.64 6.53
C ASN A 80 18.23 9.98 7.27
N GLY A 81 18.67 8.81 6.76
CA GLY A 81 19.78 8.03 7.31
C GLY A 81 19.51 7.32 8.65
N LYS A 82 18.33 7.50 9.25
CA LYS A 82 17.99 6.86 10.53
C LYS A 82 17.74 5.36 10.33
N HIS A 83 18.36 4.56 11.20
CA HIS A 83 18.12 3.11 11.31
C HIS A 83 17.49 2.83 12.68
N ASN A 84 16.20 3.16 12.78
CA ASN A 84 15.41 2.99 13.99
C ASN A 84 14.19 2.15 13.63
N ILE A 85 14.10 0.93 14.18
CA ILE A 85 13.03 -0.04 13.87
C ILE A 85 11.65 0.58 14.02
N ARG A 86 11.39 1.24 15.15
CA ARG A 86 10.10 1.88 15.42
C ARG A 86 9.73 2.91 14.35
N VAL A 87 10.69 3.74 13.92
CA VAL A 87 10.45 4.73 12.85
C VAL A 87 10.19 4.03 11.50
N CYS A 88 10.88 2.93 11.21
CA CYS A 88 10.65 2.15 10.00
C CYS A 88 9.25 1.52 9.98
N GLU A 89 8.82 0.92 11.09
CA GLU A 89 7.48 0.34 11.25
C GLU A 89 6.39 1.41 11.18
N GLU A 90 6.52 2.52 11.91
CA GLU A 90 5.55 3.63 11.90
C GLU A 90 5.31 4.17 10.48
N ILE A 91 6.38 4.34 9.69
CA ILE A 91 6.30 4.81 8.30
C ILE A 91 5.70 3.75 7.37
N ALA A 92 6.05 2.46 7.56
CA ALA A 92 5.48 1.38 6.79
C ALA A 92 3.97 1.21 7.06
N ASP A 93 3.55 1.32 8.32
CA ASP A 93 2.16 1.26 8.75
C ASP A 93 1.35 2.43 8.17
N ASP A 94 1.90 3.64 8.16
CA ASP A 94 1.27 4.79 7.51
C ASP A 94 1.02 4.52 6.02
N PHE A 95 2.05 4.03 5.32
CA PHE A 95 1.95 3.69 3.90
C PHE A 95 0.92 2.57 3.63
N VAL A 96 0.92 1.50 4.43
CA VAL A 96 -0.07 0.43 4.33
C VAL A 96 -1.48 0.99 4.59
N GLY A 97 -1.64 1.85 5.60
CA GLY A 97 -2.90 2.55 5.87
C GLY A 97 -3.38 3.36 4.66
N PHE A 98 -2.47 4.06 3.98
CA PHE A 98 -2.76 4.78 2.73
C PHE A 98 -3.24 3.83 1.62
N THR A 99 -2.57 2.70 1.39
CA THR A 99 -2.99 1.71 0.36
C THR A 99 -4.35 1.08 0.67
N ILE A 100 -4.66 0.79 1.94
CA ILE A 100 -5.97 0.28 2.36
C ILE A 100 -7.09 1.29 2.04
N ARG A 101 -6.85 2.59 2.32
CA ARG A 101 -7.79 3.66 1.96
C ARG A 101 -8.02 3.72 0.45
N GLN A 102 -6.96 3.63 -0.35
CA GLN A 102 -7.06 3.56 -1.81
C GLN A 102 -7.95 2.42 -2.29
N VAL A 103 -7.70 1.18 -1.85
CA VAL A 103 -8.47 -0.01 -2.27
C VAL A 103 -9.96 0.17 -1.96
N LYS A 104 -10.28 0.67 -0.76
CA LYS A 104 -11.66 0.96 -0.36
C LYS A 104 -12.33 1.95 -1.32
N MET A 105 -11.65 3.05 -1.65
CA MET A 105 -12.20 4.11 -2.51
C MET A 105 -12.30 3.69 -3.97
N ILE A 106 -11.35 2.92 -4.48
CA ILE A 106 -11.41 2.31 -5.83
C ILE A 106 -12.65 1.43 -5.95
N ASN A 107 -12.88 0.55 -4.96
CA ASN A 107 -14.05 -0.34 -4.96
C ASN A 107 -15.36 0.43 -4.86
N GLN A 108 -15.45 1.43 -3.96
CA GLN A 108 -16.63 2.29 -3.85
C GLN A 108 -16.94 3.02 -5.15
N ARG A 109 -15.93 3.57 -5.82
CA ARG A 109 -16.09 4.26 -7.12
C ARG A 109 -16.60 3.30 -8.20
N ARG A 110 -16.08 2.07 -8.26
CA ARG A 110 -16.54 1.04 -9.20
C ARG A 110 -18.00 0.65 -8.94
N ILE A 111 -18.37 0.42 -7.68
CA ILE A 111 -19.75 0.09 -7.28
C ILE A 111 -20.69 1.24 -7.65
N ALA A 112 -20.35 2.49 -7.30
CA ALA A 112 -21.18 3.65 -7.61
C ALA A 112 -21.35 3.86 -9.14
N LYS A 113 -20.28 3.67 -9.92
CA LYS A 113 -20.35 3.71 -11.39
C LYS A 113 -21.29 2.61 -11.92
N ASN A 114 -21.16 1.39 -11.40
CA ASN A 114 -22.02 0.27 -11.80
C ASN A 114 -23.49 0.53 -11.45
N GLN A 115 -23.79 1.05 -10.26
CA GLN A 115 -25.16 1.40 -9.86
C GLN A 115 -25.76 2.51 -10.73
N LYS A 116 -24.96 3.53 -11.08
CA LYS A 116 -25.40 4.68 -11.88
C LYS A 116 -25.68 4.31 -13.34
N TYR A 117 -24.84 3.50 -13.96
CA TYR A 117 -24.88 3.24 -15.41
C TYR A 117 -25.41 1.85 -15.79
N TYR A 118 -25.46 0.90 -14.85
CA TYR A 118 -25.98 -0.45 -15.08
C TYR A 118 -26.95 -0.90 -13.96
N PRO A 119 -28.02 -0.12 -13.68
CA PRO A 119 -29.01 -0.51 -12.68
C PRO A 119 -29.69 -1.83 -13.08
N GLY A 120 -29.76 -2.80 -12.16
CA GLY A 120 -30.51 -4.05 -12.33
C GLY A 120 -29.73 -5.34 -12.59
N LYS A 121 -28.40 -5.31 -12.78
CA LYS A 121 -27.57 -6.54 -12.90
C LYS A 121 -27.42 -7.33 -11.58
N HIS A 122 -27.90 -6.80 -10.46
CA HIS A 122 -27.92 -7.48 -9.14
C HIS A 122 -29.27 -8.15 -8.79
N LYS A 123 -30.16 -8.42 -9.77
CA LYS A 123 -31.25 -9.38 -9.54
C LYS A 123 -30.71 -10.80 -9.64
N LYS A 124 -30.09 -11.33 -8.58
CA LYS A 124 -30.03 -12.78 -8.39
C LYS A 124 -31.47 -13.25 -8.18
N ASN A 125 -32.00 -13.99 -9.15
CA ASN A 125 -33.29 -14.67 -9.05
C ASN A 125 -33.26 -15.65 -7.87
N ASN A 126 -33.77 -15.25 -6.69
CA ASN A 126 -34.10 -16.16 -5.58
C ASN A 126 -35.36 -17.03 -5.87
N SER A 127 -35.68 -17.26 -7.14
CA SER A 127 -36.93 -17.90 -7.58
C SER A 127 -36.80 -19.39 -7.92
N LYS A 128 -35.65 -20.05 -7.69
CA LYS A 128 -35.45 -21.46 -8.09
C LYS A 128 -35.38 -22.50 -6.97
N TYR A 129 -35.63 -22.13 -5.71
CA TYR A 129 -35.77 -23.10 -4.61
C TYR A 129 -37.01 -22.82 -3.74
N ARG A 130 -38.17 -22.72 -4.39
CA ARG A 130 -39.47 -23.00 -3.76
C ARG A 130 -40.21 -23.96 -4.69
N GLY A 131 -40.14 -25.24 -4.39
CA GLY A 131 -40.84 -26.29 -5.13
C GLY A 131 -40.66 -27.63 -4.44
N ASN A 132 -41.69 -27.97 -3.66
CA ASN A 132 -42.08 -29.26 -3.05
C ASN A 132 -41.00 -30.13 -2.40
#